data_AF-A0A1G3BVR1-F1
#
_entry.id   AF-A0A1G3BVR1-F1
#
_cell.length_a   1.000
_cell.length_b   1.000
_cell.length_c   1.000
_cell.angle_alpha   90.00
_cell.angle_beta   90.00
_cell.angle_gamma   90.00
#
_symmetry.space_group_name_H-M   'P 1'
#
loop_
_entity.id
_entity.type
_entity.pdbx_description
1 polymer ?
#
loop_
_entity_poly.entity_id
_entity_poly.type
_entity_poly.pdbx_seq_one_letter_code
_entity_poly.pdbx_strand_id
1 'polypeptide(L)'
;EALVVIASTDDEEVNKKIYYDAIKRGQLANVVDKPEFCSFIVPASVMRGDLCISISTGGASPALARNIRELLEKQFGDEYDEFTKLLSEMRRKVLSEVSQESIRRDILQRIAGLDMLEIVKKRGVSETKKKMLEIISEEVSRDG
;
A
#
# COMPACT_ATOMS: atom_id res chain seq x y z
N GLU A 1 -24.45 0.51 9.27
CA GLU A 1 -23.85 -0.23 10.40
C GLU A 1 -22.33 -0.25 10.28
N ALA A 2 -21.60 -0.47 11.37
CA ALA A 2 -20.14 -0.61 11.33
C ALA A 2 -19.71 -2.05 10.97
N LEU A 3 -18.59 -2.20 10.26
CA LEU A 3 -17.98 -3.50 9.96
C LEU A 3 -16.87 -3.87 10.94
N VAL A 4 -16.18 -2.87 11.48
CA VAL A 4 -15.05 -3.00 12.40
C VAL A 4 -15.30 -2.09 13.61
N VAL A 5 -15.03 -2.61 14.79
CA VAL A 5 -15.12 -1.92 16.08
C VAL A 5 -13.76 -2.01 16.77
N ILE A 6 -13.22 -0.86 17.18
CA ILE A 6 -11.99 -0.78 17.97
C ILE A 6 -12.35 -0.17 19.33
N ALA A 7 -12.01 -0.86 20.41
CA ALA A 7 -12.18 -0.36 21.77
C ALA A 7 -10.81 -0.01 22.36
N SER A 8 -10.65 1.25 22.78
CA SER A 8 -9.39 1.79 23.30
C SER A 8 -9.66 2.87 24.35
N THR A 9 -10.63 2.64 25.24
CA THR A 9 -10.90 3.54 26.37
C THR A 9 -10.06 3.16 27.59
N ASP A 10 -9.97 4.05 28.57
CA ASP A 10 -9.27 3.79 29.84
C ASP A 10 -10.04 2.83 30.78
N ASP A 11 -11.28 2.45 30.44
CA ASP A 11 -12.12 1.54 31.22
C ASP A 11 -12.17 0.15 30.59
N GLU A 12 -11.57 -0.83 31.27
CA GLU A 12 -11.49 -2.21 30.80
C GLU A 12 -12.88 -2.88 30.66
N GLU A 13 -13.80 -2.59 31.57
CA GLU A 13 -15.14 -3.19 31.55
C GLU A 13 -15.98 -2.62 30.41
N VAL A 14 -15.82 -1.33 30.12
CA VAL A 14 -16.40 -0.70 28.93
C VAL A 14 -15.85 -1.35 27.67
N ASN A 15 -14.53 -1.55 27.57
CA ASN A 15 -13.91 -2.17 26.40
C ASN A 15 -14.41 -3.61 26.16
N LYS A 16 -14.53 -4.43 27.22
CA LYS A 16 -15.12 -5.78 27.15
C LYS A 16 -16.56 -5.76 26.69
N LYS A 17 -17.37 -4.84 27.23
CA LYS A 17 -18.77 -4.69 26.82
C LYS A 17 -18.89 -4.35 25.33
N ILE A 18 -18.08 -3.40 24.86
CA ILE A 18 -18.00 -3.02 23.44
C ILE A 18 -17.66 -4.25 22.58
N TYR A 19 -16.67 -5.05 22.99
CA TYR A 19 -16.30 -6.29 22.30
C TYR A 19 -17.50 -7.25 22.18
N TYR A 20 -18.15 -7.61 23.29
CA TYR A 20 -19.26 -8.56 23.24
C TYR A 20 -20.45 -8.05 22.43
N ASP A 21 -20.76 -6.75 22.51
CA ASP A 21 -21.84 -6.14 21.73
C ASP A 21 -21.53 -6.16 20.23
N ALA A 22 -20.26 -5.96 19.84
CA ALA A 22 -19.81 -6.04 18.45
C ALA A 22 -19.87 -7.49 17.92
N ILE A 23 -19.36 -8.47 18.69
CA ILE A 23 -19.40 -9.88 18.31
C ILE A 23 -20.84 -10.39 18.13
N LYS A 24 -21.76 -10.01 19.03
CA LYS A 24 -23.20 -10.36 18.91
C LYS A 24 -23.83 -9.84 17.62
N ARG A 25 -23.30 -8.77 17.04
CA ARG A 25 -23.74 -8.17 15.78
C ARG A 25 -22.99 -8.71 14.56
N GLY A 26 -22.10 -9.69 14.73
CA GLY A 26 -21.28 -10.23 13.65
C GLY A 26 -20.19 -9.28 13.15
N GLN A 27 -19.79 -8.30 13.96
CA GLN A 27 -18.78 -7.30 13.61
C GLN A 27 -17.38 -7.78 14.02
N LEU A 28 -16.36 -7.31 13.30
CA LEU A 28 -14.97 -7.49 13.74
C LEU A 28 -14.69 -6.56 14.92
N ALA A 29 -14.08 -7.08 15.98
CA ALA A 29 -13.78 -6.33 17.19
C ALA A 29 -12.30 -6.48 17.56
N ASN A 30 -11.65 -5.37 17.95
CA ASN A 30 -10.29 -5.37 18.48
C ASN A 30 -10.24 -4.47 19.71
N VAL A 31 -9.90 -5.05 20.86
CA VAL A 31 -9.61 -4.30 22.08
C VAL A 31 -8.10 -4.10 22.17
N VAL A 32 -7.68 -2.83 22.20
CA VAL A 32 -6.26 -2.48 22.25
C VAL A 32 -5.60 -3.10 23.49
N ASP A 33 -4.41 -3.67 23.30
CA ASP A 33 -3.60 -4.35 24.32
C ASP A 33 -4.25 -5.57 25.01
N LYS A 34 -5.36 -6.10 24.49
CA LYS A 34 -6.04 -7.30 25.01
C LYS A 34 -6.25 -8.35 23.91
N PRO A 35 -5.24 -9.20 23.64
CA PRO A 35 -5.30 -10.21 22.57
C PRO A 35 -6.49 -11.18 22.67
N GLU A 36 -6.95 -11.49 23.88
CA GLU A 36 -8.10 -12.36 24.14
C GLU A 36 -9.44 -11.72 23.71
N PHE A 37 -9.49 -10.39 23.57
CA PHE A 37 -10.64 -9.62 23.11
C PHE A 37 -10.39 -9.03 21.71
N CYS A 38 -9.77 -9.81 20.82
CA CYS A 38 -9.54 -9.44 19.44
C CYS A 38 -10.04 -10.56 18.51
N SER A 39 -10.91 -10.23 17.56
CA SER A 39 -11.35 -11.15 16.50
C SER A 39 -10.49 -11.05 15.24
N PHE A 40 -9.52 -10.13 15.20
CA PHE A 40 -8.57 -9.94 14.11
C PHE A 40 -7.28 -9.29 14.62
N ILE A 41 -6.21 -9.42 13.84
CA ILE A 41 -4.89 -8.85 14.12
C ILE A 41 -4.68 -7.59 13.27
N VAL A 42 -4.24 -6.51 13.90
CA VAL A 42 -3.74 -5.32 13.20
C VAL A 42 -2.27 -5.56 12.83
N PRO A 43 -1.91 -5.65 11.53
CA PRO A 43 -0.53 -5.90 11.12
C PRO A 43 0.35 -4.67 11.36
N ALA A 44 1.66 -4.90 11.52
CA ALA A 44 2.64 -3.84 11.38
C ALA A 44 2.67 -3.38 9.92
N SER A 45 2.80 -2.08 9.64
CA SER A 45 2.77 -1.58 8.27
C SER A 45 3.84 -0.53 8.00
N VAL A 46 4.37 -0.53 6.77
CA VAL A 46 5.20 0.55 6.22
C VAL A 46 4.36 1.31 5.20
N MET A 47 4.28 2.63 5.34
CA MET A 47 3.53 3.51 4.44
C MET A 47 4.47 4.49 3.74
N ARG A 48 4.38 4.57 2.40
CA ARG A 48 5.05 5.56 1.55
C ARG A 48 4.05 6.10 0.52
N GLY A 49 3.29 7.12 0.94
CA GLY A 49 2.14 7.58 0.16
C GLY A 49 1.13 6.46 -0.05
N ASP A 50 0.86 6.14 -1.32
CA ASP A 50 -0.08 5.08 -1.71
C ASP A 50 0.51 3.65 -1.61
N LEU A 51 1.83 3.51 -1.40
CA LEU A 51 2.44 2.20 -1.12
C LEU A 51 2.25 1.81 0.34
N CYS A 52 1.61 0.66 0.56
CA CYS A 52 1.48 0.03 1.87
C CYS A 52 2.07 -1.39 1.85
N ILE A 53 2.97 -1.69 2.79
CA ILE A 53 3.51 -3.03 3.02
C ILE A 53 3.03 -3.48 4.40
N SER A 54 2.21 -4.53 4.45
CA SER A 54 1.69 -5.11 5.70
C SER A 54 2.49 -6.35 6.09
N ILE A 55 2.91 -6.40 7.35
CA ILE A 55 3.69 -7.48 7.96
C ILE A 55 2.83 -8.12 9.06
N SER A 56 2.58 -9.43 8.91
CA SER A 56 1.85 -10.22 9.90
C SER A 56 2.59 -11.51 10.19
N THR A 57 2.63 -11.90 11.46
CA THR A 57 3.12 -13.20 11.94
C THR A 57 1.97 -14.12 12.36
N GLY A 58 0.73 -13.79 11.98
CA GLY A 58 -0.46 -14.52 12.45
C GLY A 58 -0.63 -14.48 13.97
N GLY A 59 -0.03 -13.48 14.64
CA GLY A 59 -0.05 -13.33 16.09
C GLY A 59 1.08 -14.05 16.82
N ALA A 60 1.88 -14.86 16.12
CA ALA A 60 2.95 -15.65 16.73
C ALA A 60 4.06 -14.79 17.35
N SER A 61 4.37 -13.64 16.75
CA SER A 61 5.39 -12.72 17.28
C SER A 61 5.15 -11.29 16.80
N PRO A 62 4.50 -10.44 17.62
CA PRO A 62 4.39 -9.00 17.35
C PRO A 62 5.77 -8.31 17.30
N ALA A 63 6.72 -8.78 18.12
CA ALA A 63 8.08 -8.25 18.15
C ALA A 63 8.81 -8.48 16.82
N LEU A 64 8.69 -9.67 16.21
CA LEU A 64 9.28 -9.93 14.90
C LEU A 64 8.63 -9.06 13.80
N ALA A 65 7.30 -8.94 13.81
CA ALA A 65 6.59 -8.08 12.86
C ALA A 65 7.08 -6.62 12.94
N ARG A 66 7.28 -6.11 14.15
CA ARG A 66 7.87 -4.79 14.40
C ARG A 66 9.29 -4.67 13.86
N ASN A 67 10.17 -5.64 14.13
CA ASN A 67 11.56 -5.60 13.66
C ASN A 67 11.65 -5.63 12.13
N ILE A 68 10.83 -6.43 11.45
CA ILE A 68 10.76 -6.46 9.98
C ILE A 68 10.24 -5.12 9.45
N ARG A 69 9.19 -4.54 10.06
CA ARG A 69 8.70 -3.20 9.69
C ARG A 69 9.82 -2.17 9.76
N GLU A 70 10.56 -2.10 10.86
CA GLU A 70 11.66 -1.15 11.04
C GLU A 70 12.82 -1.37 10.04
N LEU A 71 13.06 -2.63 9.62
CA LEU A 71 14.00 -2.93 8.55
C LEU A 71 13.50 -2.41 7.19
N LEU A 72 12.23 -2.65 6.87
CA LEU A 72 11.62 -2.23 5.61
C LEU A 72 11.45 -0.71 5.53
N GLU A 73 11.18 -0.02 6.65
CA GLU A 73 11.15 1.44 6.72
C GLU A 73 12.48 2.07 6.27
N LYS A 74 13.62 1.39 6.50
CA LYS A 74 14.94 1.85 6.04
C LYS A 74 15.20 1.54 4.56
N GLN A 75 14.58 0.49 4.03
CA GLN A 75 14.78 0.06 2.64
C GLN A 75 13.87 0.80 1.66
N PHE A 76 12.63 1.07 2.08
CA PHE A 76 11.64 1.81 1.31
C PHE A 76 11.66 3.25 1.79
N GLY A 77 12.34 4.14 1.06
CA GLY A 77 12.38 5.56 1.38
C GLY A 77 11.18 6.33 0.81
N ASP A 78 11.19 7.66 0.97
CA ASP A 78 10.12 8.55 0.54
C ASP A 78 9.98 8.63 -0.99
N GLU A 79 11.00 8.20 -1.74
CA GLU A 79 10.95 8.14 -3.21
C GLU A 79 9.81 7.26 -3.75
N TYR A 80 9.31 6.32 -2.95
CA TYR A 80 8.19 5.45 -3.32
C TYR A 80 6.86 6.21 -3.34
N ASP A 81 6.68 7.24 -2.52
CA ASP A 81 5.49 8.10 -2.58
C ASP A 81 5.47 8.87 -3.91
N GLU A 82 6.58 9.52 -4.25
CA GLU A 82 6.72 10.24 -5.52
C GLU A 82 6.54 9.30 -6.74
N PHE A 83 7.14 8.10 -6.66
CA PHE A 83 7.05 7.12 -7.74
C PHE A 83 5.63 6.58 -7.93
N THR A 84 4.90 6.26 -6.85
CA THR A 84 3.51 5.78 -6.95
C THR A 84 2.58 6.86 -7.52
N LYS A 85 2.76 8.12 -7.14
CA LYS A 85 2.04 9.27 -7.73
C LYS A 85 2.31 9.39 -9.23
N LEU A 86 3.57 9.27 -9.64
CA LEU A 86 3.95 9.33 -11.06
C LEU A 86 3.36 8.16 -11.86
N LEU A 87 3.42 6.93 -11.33
CA LEU A 87 2.81 5.75 -11.96
C LEU A 87 1.30 5.90 -12.11
N SER A 88 0.62 6.46 -11.11
CA SER A 88 -0.82 6.75 -11.16
C SER A 88 -1.15 7.75 -12.28
N GLU A 89 -0.33 8.80 -12.45
CA GLU A 89 -0.46 9.76 -13.55
C GLU A 89 -0.27 9.09 -14.91
N MET A 90 0.83 8.36 -15.10
CA MET A 90 1.14 7.70 -16.37
C MET A 90 0.12 6.62 -16.73
N ARG A 91 -0.40 5.89 -15.74
CA ARG A 91 -1.47 4.90 -15.95
C ARG A 91 -2.71 5.54 -16.55
N ARG A 92 -3.15 6.70 -16.06
CA ARG A 92 -4.31 7.41 -16.63
C ARG A 92 -4.08 7.77 -18.09
N LYS A 93 -2.89 8.27 -18.42
CA LYS A 93 -2.50 8.63 -19.80
C LYS A 93 -2.50 7.40 -20.72
N VAL A 94 -1.88 6.30 -20.30
CA VAL A 94 -1.86 5.04 -21.08
C VAL A 94 -3.27 4.50 -21.32
N LEU A 95 -4.14 4.53 -20.31
CA LEU A 95 -5.52 4.09 -20.46
C LEU A 95 -6.35 4.96 -21.40
N SER A 96 -6.02 6.25 -21.55
CA SER A 96 -6.73 7.17 -22.45
C SER A 96 -6.20 7.19 -23.88
N GLU A 97 -4.93 6.83 -24.10
CA GLU A 97 -4.25 7.02 -25.40
C GLU A 97 -3.98 5.71 -26.15
N VAL A 98 -3.91 4.57 -25.45
CA VAL A 98 -3.59 3.27 -26.06
C VAL A 98 -4.84 2.41 -26.09
N SER A 99 -5.20 1.95 -27.28
CA SER A 99 -6.44 1.18 -27.49
C SER A 99 -6.25 -0.31 -27.19
N GLN A 100 -5.13 -0.89 -27.63
CA GLN A 100 -4.86 -2.32 -27.46
C GLN A 100 -4.44 -2.68 -26.03
N GLU A 101 -5.11 -3.67 -25.45
CA GLU A 101 -4.87 -4.10 -24.07
C GLU A 101 -3.47 -4.70 -23.85
N SER A 102 -2.96 -5.47 -24.82
CA SER A 102 -1.60 -6.04 -24.78
C SER A 102 -0.55 -4.93 -24.65
N ILE A 103 -0.63 -3.91 -25.50
CA ILE A 103 0.31 -2.78 -25.51
C ILE A 103 0.21 -1.99 -24.20
N ARG A 104 -1.00 -1.74 -23.69
CA ARG A 104 -1.17 -1.10 -22.37
C ARG A 104 -0.47 -1.89 -21.27
N ARG A 105 -0.66 -3.21 -21.23
CA ARG A 105 -0.04 -4.07 -20.22
C ARG A 105 1.48 -3.98 -20.28
N ASP A 106 2.06 -4.03 -21.47
CA ASP A 106 3.51 -3.99 -21.67
C ASP A 106 4.10 -2.65 -21.23
N ILE A 107 3.49 -1.53 -21.62
CA ILE A 107 3.89 -0.19 -21.18
C ILE A 107 3.83 -0.09 -19.64
N LEU A 108 2.70 -0.48 -19.04
CA LEU A 108 2.47 -0.37 -17.60
C LEU A 108 3.47 -1.20 -16.80
N GLN A 109 3.83 -2.39 -17.28
CA GLN A 109 4.86 -3.22 -16.65
C GLN A 109 6.24 -2.56 -16.76
N ARG A 110 6.57 -2.00 -17.93
CA ARG A 110 7.87 -1.38 -18.19
C ARG A 110 8.10 -0.13 -17.35
N ILE A 111 7.11 0.77 -17.25
CA ILE A 111 7.25 2.00 -16.45
C ILE A 111 7.26 1.73 -14.94
N ALA A 112 6.69 0.61 -14.48
CA ALA A 112 6.72 0.21 -13.08
C ALA A 112 8.05 -0.47 -12.65
N GLY A 113 9.02 -0.57 -13.57
CA GLY A 113 10.32 -1.20 -13.30
C GLY A 113 11.15 -0.48 -12.23
N LEU A 114 11.99 -1.25 -11.53
CA LEU A 114 12.90 -0.72 -10.51
C LEU A 114 13.98 0.21 -11.08
N ASP A 115 14.29 0.09 -12.37
CA ASP A 115 15.14 1.03 -13.09
C ASP A 115 14.54 2.43 -13.14
N MET A 116 13.21 2.56 -13.27
CA MET A 116 12.53 3.86 -13.19
C MET A 116 12.58 4.45 -11.79
N LEU A 117 12.41 3.61 -10.77
CA LEU A 117 12.59 4.03 -9.38
C LEU A 117 14.02 4.54 -9.14
N GLU A 118 15.04 3.88 -9.68
CA GLU A 118 16.42 4.37 -9.57
C GLU A 118 16.65 5.71 -10.28
N ILE A 119 15.92 5.99 -11.36
CA ILE A 119 15.93 7.32 -11.98
C ILE A 119 15.29 8.34 -11.04
N VAL A 120 14.17 8.02 -10.35
CA VAL A 120 13.57 8.91 -9.35
C VAL A 120 14.60 9.23 -8.26
N LYS A 121 15.28 8.20 -7.71
CA LYS A 121 16.29 8.39 -6.64
C LYS A 121 17.46 9.27 -7.08
N LYS A 122 17.94 9.11 -8.32
CA LYS A 122 19.18 9.76 -8.80
C LYS A 122 18.96 11.08 -9.53
N ARG A 123 17.80 11.24 -10.17
CA ARG A 123 17.51 12.35 -11.11
C ARG A 123 16.18 13.05 -10.84
N GLY A 124 15.37 12.53 -9.91
CA GLY A 124 14.10 13.12 -9.52
C GLY A 124 12.95 12.85 -10.48
N VAL A 125 11.74 13.21 -10.04
CA VAL A 125 10.46 12.92 -10.70
C VAL A 125 10.38 13.47 -12.11
N SER A 126 10.88 14.68 -12.35
CA SER A 126 10.79 15.35 -13.66
C SER A 126 11.50 14.59 -14.77
N GLU A 127 12.69 14.04 -14.50
CA GLU A 127 13.45 13.27 -15.48
C GLU A 127 12.85 11.88 -15.70
N THR A 128 12.38 11.22 -14.63
CA THR A 128 11.66 9.95 -14.76
C THR A 128 10.40 10.12 -15.60
N LYS A 129 9.65 11.20 -15.38
CA LYS A 129 8.43 11.50 -16.16
C LYS A 129 8.71 11.64 -17.65
N LYS A 130 9.76 12.39 -18.03
CA LYS A 130 10.18 12.52 -19.44
C LYS A 130 10.45 11.14 -20.06
N LYS A 131 11.24 10.31 -19.36
CA LYS A 131 11.57 8.95 -19.81
C LYS A 131 10.35 8.05 -19.96
N MET A 132 9.39 8.12 -19.04
CA MET A 132 8.14 7.38 -19.16
C MET A 132 7.30 7.84 -20.35
N LEU A 133 7.24 9.15 -20.60
CA LEU A 133 6.54 9.70 -21.75
C LEU A 133 7.17 9.29 -23.09
N GLU A 134 8.50 9.18 -23.15
CA GLU A 134 9.21 8.62 -24.31
C GLU A 134 8.77 7.17 -24.58
N ILE A 135 8.79 6.31 -23.55
CA ILE A 135 8.35 4.90 -23.66
C ILE A 135 6.90 4.82 -24.13
N ILE A 136 6.00 5.63 -23.56
CA ILE A 136 4.58 5.64 -23.95
C ILE A 136 4.45 6.03 -25.42
N SER A 137 5.16 7.06 -25.86
CA SER A 137 5.09 7.57 -27.25
C SER A 137 5.63 6.55 -28.27
N GLU A 138 6.71 5.85 -27.93
CA GLU A 138 7.29 4.78 -28.77
C GLU A 138 6.31 3.63 -28.99
N GLU A 139 5.61 3.19 -27.93
CA GLU A 139 4.68 2.06 -28.01
C GLU A 139 3.32 2.46 -28.60
N VAL A 140 2.83 3.68 -28.37
CA VAL A 140 1.64 4.23 -29.07
C VAL A 140 1.85 4.24 -30.58
N SER A 141 3.06 4.57 -31.04
CA SER A 141 3.39 4.55 -32.47
C SER A 141 3.37 3.14 -33.08
N ARG A 142 3.35 2.09 -32.25
CA ARG A 142 3.19 0.68 -32.67
C ARG A 142 1.75 0.16 -32.51
N ASP A 143 0.86 0.93 -31.87
CA ASP A 143 -0.57 0.62 -31.71
C ASP A 143 -1.39 0.92 -32.97
N GLY A 144 -0.90 1.84 -33.81
CA GLY A 144 -1.49 2.22 -35.11
C GLY A 144 -0.93 1.42 -36.28
#